data_AF-A0A351GEQ8-F1
#
_entry.id   AF-A0A351GEQ8-F1
#
_cell.length_a   1.000
_cell.length_b   1.000
_cell.length_c   1.000
_cell.angle_alpha   90.00
_cell.angle_beta   90.00
_cell.angle_gamma   90.00
#
_symmetry.space_group_name_H-M   'P 1'
#
loop_
_entity.id
_entity.type
_entity.pdbx_description
1 polymer ?
#
loop_
_entity_poly.entity_id
_entity_poly.type
_entity_poly.pdbx_seq_one_letter_code
_entity_poly.pdbx_strand_id
1 'polypeptide(L)'
;MTQTQKRKRMKIKFNYVIALLALFIGINVSAQRFTVESMKMELDDRTKPDNDKDFESLLKWAEETKANSKTSNDPKMWYYRGLTYLKLSTLNNDLSKAHPDAIYIAHEAFQNAIKTDAKNKVTKDAEANLLNVAIGLYNKGYSAYQAEEYDESYKNFKMAVP
;
A
#
# COMPACT_ATOMS: atom_id res chain seq x y z
N MET A 1 11.00 -22.51 63.12
CA MET A 1 10.30 -21.26 62.72
C MET A 1 10.13 -21.28 61.22
N THR A 2 8.91 -21.52 60.71
CA THR A 2 8.65 -21.58 59.26
C THR A 2 7.49 -20.64 58.96
N GLN A 3 7.79 -19.46 58.39
CA GLN A 3 6.75 -18.50 58.00
C GLN A 3 6.10 -18.95 56.69
N THR A 4 4.82 -19.29 56.75
CA THR A 4 3.97 -19.55 55.58
C THR A 4 3.59 -18.21 54.94
N GLN A 5 4.18 -17.85 53.81
CA GLN A 5 3.75 -16.69 53.02
C GLN A 5 2.32 -16.92 52.50
N LYS A 6 1.36 -16.16 53.04
CA LYS A 6 -0.01 -16.08 52.49
C LYS A 6 0.03 -15.39 51.11
N ARG A 7 -0.13 -16.17 50.04
CA ARG A 7 -0.38 -15.61 48.69
C ARG A 7 -1.72 -14.87 48.67
N LYS A 8 -1.66 -13.54 48.60
CA LYS A 8 -2.82 -12.65 48.45
C LYS A 8 -3.38 -12.83 47.02
N ARG A 9 -4.51 -13.54 46.88
CA ARG A 9 -5.21 -13.66 45.58
C ARG A 9 -5.78 -12.29 45.18
N MET A 10 -5.21 -11.71 44.13
CA MET A 10 -5.67 -10.44 43.57
C MET A 10 -7.05 -10.65 42.92
N LYS A 11 -8.10 -10.00 43.44
CA LYS A 11 -9.43 -10.02 42.82
C LYS A 11 -9.51 -8.92 41.77
N ILE A 12 -9.24 -9.26 40.52
CA ILE A 12 -9.38 -8.33 39.40
C ILE A 12 -10.88 -8.07 39.20
N LYS A 13 -11.31 -6.82 39.36
CA LYS A 13 -12.72 -6.43 39.16
C LYS A 13 -13.05 -6.47 37.67
N PHE A 14 -14.23 -6.99 37.32
CA PHE A 14 -14.72 -7.14 35.95
C PHE A 14 -14.61 -5.84 35.11
N ASN A 15 -14.84 -4.68 35.74
CA ASN A 15 -14.71 -3.38 35.08
C ASN A 15 -13.28 -3.06 34.61
N TYR A 16 -12.24 -3.60 35.27
CA TYR A 16 -10.86 -3.45 34.81
C TYR A 16 -10.54 -4.33 33.61
N VAL A 17 -11.21 -5.49 33.48
CA VAL A 17 -11.09 -6.35 32.30
C VAL A 17 -11.71 -5.67 31.08
N ILE A 18 -12.86 -5.02 31.26
CA ILE A 18 -13.52 -4.23 30.19
C ILE A 18 -12.65 -3.03 29.78
N ALA A 19 -12.05 -2.31 30.74
CA ALA A 19 -11.17 -1.18 30.45
C ALA A 19 -9.90 -1.60 29.69
N LEU A 20 -9.30 -2.75 30.05
CA LEU A 20 -8.17 -3.31 29.32
C LEU A 20 -8.54 -3.73 27.90
N LEU A 21 -9.70 -4.37 27.70
CA LEU A 21 -10.21 -4.72 26.37
C LEU A 21 -10.46 -3.48 25.50
N ALA A 22 -11.03 -2.41 26.06
CA ALA A 22 -11.27 -1.16 25.35
C ALA A 22 -9.96 -0.47 24.91
N LEU A 23 -8.92 -0.53 25.75
CA LEU A 23 -7.57 -0.07 25.41
C LEU A 23 -6.97 -0.89 24.25
N PHE A 24 -7.06 -2.23 24.28
CA PHE A 24 -6.57 -3.07 23.19
C PHE A 24 -7.26 -2.81 21.85
N ILE A 25 -8.57 -2.53 21.85
CA ILE A 25 -9.31 -2.21 20.61
C ILE A 25 -8.91 -0.83 20.07
N GLY A 26 -8.70 0.17 20.94
CA GLY A 26 -8.35 1.54 20.55
C GLY A 26 -6.97 1.68 19.89
N ILE A 27 -5.97 0.93 20.36
CA ILE A 27 -4.59 0.99 19.82
C ILE A 27 -4.55 0.49 18.37
N ASN A 28 -5.32 -0.57 18.08
CA ASN A 28 -5.38 -1.14 16.74
C ASN A 28 -5.95 -0.15 15.71
N VAL A 29 -6.95 0.68 16.05
CA VAL A 29 -7.56 1.61 15.09
C VAL A 29 -6.67 2.81 14.78
N SER A 30 -5.92 3.32 15.76
CA SER A 30 -5.09 4.52 15.59
C SER A 30 -3.84 4.28 14.72
N ALA A 31 -3.23 3.10 14.81
CA ALA A 31 -2.01 2.74 14.06
C ALA A 31 -2.22 2.61 12.53
N GLN A 32 -3.47 2.55 12.05
CA GLN A 32 -3.80 2.15 10.67
C GLN A 32 -3.92 3.34 9.70
N ARG A 33 -4.42 4.48 10.16
CA ARG A 33 -4.33 5.74 9.38
C ARG A 33 -2.89 6.23 9.30
N PHE A 34 -2.08 5.87 10.29
CA PHE A 34 -0.68 6.26 10.33
C PHE A 34 0.09 5.76 9.11
N THR A 35 -0.10 4.52 8.67
CA THR A 35 0.63 3.97 7.52
C THR A 35 0.29 4.63 6.19
N VAL A 36 -0.97 5.03 5.96
CA VAL A 36 -1.36 5.82 4.77
C VAL A 36 -0.72 7.21 4.79
N GLU A 37 -0.72 7.88 5.95
CA GLU A 37 -0.05 9.18 6.08
C GLU A 37 1.48 9.05 5.99
N SER A 38 2.08 7.93 6.45
CA SER A 38 3.51 7.66 6.28
C SER A 38 3.89 7.46 4.82
N MET A 39 3.11 6.68 4.06
CA MET A 39 3.30 6.56 2.61
C MET A 39 3.22 7.93 1.94
N LYS A 40 2.18 8.71 2.28
CA LYS A 40 2.02 10.08 1.78
C LYS A 40 3.24 10.93 2.07
N MET A 41 3.71 10.96 3.32
CA MET A 41 4.82 11.81 3.75
C MET A 41 6.09 11.49 2.96
N GLU A 42 6.41 10.21 2.79
CA GLU A 42 7.61 9.79 2.05
C GLU A 42 7.48 10.05 0.54
N LEU A 43 6.30 9.82 -0.05
CA LEU A 43 6.05 10.01 -1.48
C LEU A 43 5.94 11.48 -1.88
N ASP A 44 5.33 12.32 -1.05
CA ASP A 44 5.13 13.75 -1.30
C ASP A 44 6.37 14.59 -0.93
N ASP A 45 7.37 14.01 -0.26
CA ASP A 45 8.65 14.68 -0.01
C ASP A 45 9.38 14.95 -1.32
N ARG A 46 9.31 16.21 -1.77
CA ARG A 46 9.94 16.69 -3.01
C ARG A 46 11.44 16.95 -2.87
N THR A 47 12.00 16.86 -1.66
CA THR A 47 13.43 17.03 -1.43
C THR A 47 14.21 15.75 -1.72
N LYS A 48 13.51 14.60 -1.74
CA LYS A 48 14.08 13.29 -2.05
C LYS A 48 13.68 12.83 -3.47
N PRO A 49 14.65 12.58 -4.37
CA PRO A 49 14.35 11.88 -5.62
C PRO A 49 13.87 10.45 -5.32
N ASP A 50 13.20 9.81 -6.29
CA ASP A 50 12.61 8.49 -6.06
C ASP A 50 13.66 7.43 -5.64
N ASN A 51 14.88 7.47 -6.17
CA ASN A 51 15.95 6.54 -5.77
C ASN A 51 16.37 6.64 -4.29
N ASP A 52 16.09 7.77 -3.63
CA ASP A 52 16.45 8.01 -2.23
C ASP A 52 15.26 7.78 -1.28
N LYS A 53 14.09 7.42 -1.81
CA LYS A 53 12.91 7.12 -1.00
C LYS A 53 13.05 5.76 -0.34
N ASP A 54 12.51 5.64 0.88
CA ASP A 54 12.49 4.39 1.63
C ASP A 54 11.42 3.42 1.07
N PHE A 55 11.77 2.74 -0.01
CA PHE A 55 10.89 1.76 -0.65
C PHE A 55 10.64 0.52 0.20
N GLU A 56 11.54 0.15 1.10
CA GLU A 56 11.32 -0.97 2.02
C GLU A 56 10.12 -0.68 2.92
N SER A 57 10.11 0.51 3.54
CA SER A 57 8.97 0.96 4.35
C SER A 57 7.71 1.18 3.52
N LEU A 58 7.82 1.78 2.32
CA LEU A 58 6.66 2.01 1.44
C LEU A 58 5.98 0.70 1.06
N LEU A 59 6.74 -0.34 0.71
CA LEU A 59 6.20 -1.66 0.38
C LEU A 59 5.53 -2.32 1.58
N LYS A 60 6.15 -2.24 2.75
CA LYS A 60 5.56 -2.71 4.00
C LYS A 60 4.22 -2.04 4.29
N TRP A 61 4.16 -0.70 4.25
CA TRP A 61 2.92 0.04 4.50
C TRP A 61 1.85 -0.23 3.44
N ALA A 62 2.24 -0.39 2.18
CA ALA A 62 1.32 -0.71 1.08
C ALA A 62 0.63 -2.07 1.27
N GLU A 63 1.34 -3.08 1.79
CA GLU A 63 0.76 -4.39 2.06
C GLU A 63 -0.06 -4.42 3.36
N GLU A 64 0.43 -3.77 4.42
CA GLU A 64 -0.31 -3.65 5.69
C GLU A 64 -1.67 -2.96 5.52
N THR A 65 -1.74 -1.92 4.68
CA THR A 65 -2.97 -1.16 4.44
C THR A 65 -3.97 -1.88 3.53
N LYS A 66 -3.49 -2.72 2.60
CA LYS A 66 -4.35 -3.58 1.76
C LYS A 66 -5.03 -4.68 2.57
N ALA A 67 -4.31 -5.32 3.50
CA ALA A 67 -4.82 -6.44 4.29
C ALA A 67 -5.92 -6.04 5.32
N ASN A 68 -6.14 -4.75 5.51
CA ASN A 68 -6.98 -4.24 6.57
C ASN A 68 -8.38 -3.81 6.09
N SER A 69 -9.41 -4.48 6.59
CA SER A 69 -10.82 -4.23 6.26
C SER A 69 -11.32 -2.78 6.42
N LYS A 70 -10.67 -1.95 7.25
CA LYS A 70 -11.06 -0.55 7.47
C LYS A 70 -10.44 0.41 6.46
N THR A 71 -9.30 0.05 5.87
CA THR A 71 -8.58 0.87 4.89
C THR A 71 -8.66 0.31 3.48
N SER A 72 -9.08 -0.95 3.31
CA SER A 72 -9.23 -1.62 2.01
C SER A 72 -10.24 -0.95 1.08
N ASN A 73 -11.10 -0.06 1.59
CA ASN A 73 -12.03 0.75 0.79
C ASN A 73 -11.69 2.26 0.81
N ASP A 74 -10.54 2.65 1.35
CA ASP A 74 -10.13 4.07 1.36
C ASP A 74 -9.48 4.43 0.02
N PRO A 75 -10.03 5.38 -0.75
CA PRO A 75 -9.46 5.80 -2.02
C PRO A 75 -8.05 6.39 -1.88
N LYS A 76 -7.75 7.06 -0.77
CA LYS A 76 -6.42 7.65 -0.52
C LYS A 76 -5.38 6.54 -0.33
N MET A 77 -5.75 5.47 0.36
CA MET A 77 -4.88 4.29 0.52
C MET A 77 -4.55 3.70 -0.85
N TRP A 78 -5.58 3.44 -1.67
CA TRP A 78 -5.41 2.89 -3.01
C TRP A 78 -4.53 3.78 -3.90
N TYR A 79 -4.71 5.10 -3.82
CA TYR A 79 -3.90 6.06 -4.56
C TYR A 79 -2.41 5.98 -4.17
N TYR A 80 -2.09 6.05 -2.87
CA TYR A 80 -0.69 5.99 -2.44
C TYR A 80 -0.07 4.61 -2.65
N ARG A 81 -0.86 3.55 -2.55
CA ARG A 81 -0.43 2.20 -2.98
C ARG A 81 -0.07 2.18 -4.46
N GLY A 82 -0.90 2.78 -5.31
CA GLY A 82 -0.64 2.91 -6.75
C GLY A 82 0.66 3.69 -7.03
N LEU A 83 0.86 4.82 -6.36
CA LEU A 83 2.07 5.63 -6.50
C LEU A 83 3.34 4.86 -6.08
N THR A 84 3.31 4.16 -4.95
CA THR A 84 4.43 3.32 -4.50
C THR A 84 4.84 2.35 -5.60
N TYR A 85 3.89 1.56 -6.11
CA TYR A 85 4.21 0.53 -7.08
C TYR A 85 4.55 1.09 -8.48
N LEU A 86 3.97 2.23 -8.88
CA LEU A 86 4.34 2.91 -10.11
C LEU A 86 5.80 3.38 -10.05
N LYS A 87 6.19 4.09 -8.97
CA LYS A 87 7.56 4.57 -8.82
C LYS A 87 8.54 3.40 -8.71
N LEU A 88 8.21 2.37 -7.94
CA LEU A 88 8.99 1.14 -7.85
C LEU A 88 9.27 0.55 -9.23
N SER A 89 8.26 0.47 -10.10
CA SER A 89 8.42 -0.09 -11.45
C SER A 89 9.39 0.70 -12.34
N THR A 90 9.70 1.95 -11.98
CA THR A 90 10.55 2.87 -12.76
C THR A 90 11.97 3.04 -12.20
N LEU A 91 12.30 2.44 -11.04
CA LEU A 91 13.61 2.66 -10.39
C LEU A 91 14.79 2.08 -11.19
N ASN A 92 14.56 1.08 -12.05
CA ASN A 92 15.59 0.40 -12.85
C ASN A 92 16.77 -0.13 -12.02
N ASN A 93 16.50 -0.58 -10.79
CA ASN A 93 17.45 -1.16 -9.86
C ASN A 93 17.03 -2.59 -9.44
N ASP A 94 17.82 -3.23 -8.57
CA ASP A 94 17.55 -4.62 -8.16
C ASP A 94 16.22 -4.79 -7.42
N LEU A 95 15.77 -3.76 -6.69
CA LEU A 95 14.46 -3.77 -6.06
C LEU A 95 13.35 -3.82 -7.11
N SER A 96 13.40 -2.96 -8.14
CA SER A 96 12.40 -3.01 -9.23
C SER A 96 12.42 -4.33 -10.00
N LYS A 97 13.60 -4.96 -10.18
CA LYS A 97 13.72 -6.28 -10.81
C LYS A 97 13.10 -7.40 -9.96
N ALA A 98 13.19 -7.29 -8.64
CA ALA A 98 12.57 -8.24 -7.71
C ALA A 98 11.04 -8.12 -7.66
N HIS A 99 10.48 -7.03 -8.19
CA HIS A 99 9.04 -6.76 -8.25
C HIS A 99 8.57 -6.53 -9.71
N PRO A 100 8.67 -7.55 -10.59
CA PRO A 100 8.35 -7.41 -12.02
C PRO A 100 6.86 -7.14 -12.29
N ASP A 101 6.01 -7.35 -11.30
CA ASP A 101 4.57 -7.14 -11.32
C ASP A 101 4.14 -5.76 -10.81
N ALA A 102 5.08 -4.92 -10.35
CA ALA A 102 4.79 -3.62 -9.75
C ALA A 102 3.88 -2.73 -10.63
N ILE A 103 4.08 -2.72 -11.94
CA ILE A 103 3.24 -1.92 -12.86
C ILE A 103 1.78 -2.40 -12.90
N TYR A 104 1.53 -3.71 -12.79
CA TYR A 104 0.17 -4.26 -12.73
C TYR A 104 -0.49 -3.95 -11.39
N ILE A 105 0.30 -4.01 -10.32
CA ILE A 105 -0.14 -3.66 -8.98
C ILE A 105 -0.51 -2.17 -8.91
N ALA A 106 0.26 -1.30 -9.57
CA ALA A 106 -0.05 0.12 -9.69
C ALA A 106 -1.36 0.35 -10.45
N HIS A 107 -1.54 -0.33 -11.59
CA HIS A 107 -2.77 -0.30 -12.38
C HIS A 107 -4.01 -0.66 -11.53
N GLU A 108 -3.99 -1.82 -10.87
CA GLU A 108 -5.08 -2.27 -10.00
C GLU A 108 -5.39 -1.24 -8.90
N ALA A 109 -4.34 -0.71 -8.26
CA ALA A 109 -4.49 0.23 -7.17
C ALA A 109 -5.14 1.56 -7.62
N PHE A 110 -4.72 2.14 -8.75
CA PHE A 110 -5.36 3.36 -9.25
C PHE A 110 -6.80 3.14 -9.70
N GLN A 111 -7.11 2.00 -10.33
CA GLN A 111 -8.50 1.64 -10.65
C GLN A 111 -9.38 1.54 -9.39
N ASN A 112 -8.86 0.93 -8.32
CA ASN A 112 -9.58 0.88 -7.04
C ASN A 112 -9.68 2.25 -6.38
N ALA A 113 -8.67 3.12 -6.50
CA ALA A 113 -8.74 4.50 -6.00
C ALA A 113 -9.91 5.24 -6.64
N ILE A 114 -10.03 5.20 -7.96
CA ILE A 114 -11.12 5.82 -8.72
C ILE A 114 -12.47 5.23 -8.30
N LYS A 115 -12.57 3.88 -8.28
CA LYS A 115 -13.81 3.17 -7.95
C LYS A 115 -14.34 3.50 -6.55
N THR A 116 -13.46 3.71 -5.58
CA THR A 116 -13.82 3.95 -4.18
C THR A 116 -13.96 5.43 -3.83
N ASP A 117 -13.53 6.34 -4.71
CA ASP A 117 -13.51 7.78 -4.46
C ASP A 117 -14.80 8.50 -4.90
N ALA A 118 -15.90 8.22 -4.20
CA ALA A 118 -17.19 8.86 -4.45
C ALA A 118 -17.17 10.41 -4.37
N LYS A 119 -16.11 11.00 -3.81
CA LYS A 119 -15.95 12.46 -3.66
C LYS A 119 -14.88 13.06 -4.57
N ASN A 120 -14.27 12.27 -5.46
CA ASN A 120 -13.23 12.71 -6.40
C ASN A 120 -12.07 13.48 -5.75
N LYS A 121 -11.64 13.05 -4.56
CA LYS A 121 -10.49 13.62 -3.84
C LYS A 121 -9.14 13.26 -4.45
N VAL A 122 -9.03 12.08 -5.05
CA VAL A 122 -7.83 11.50 -5.67
C VAL A 122 -8.12 10.95 -7.07
N THR A 123 -9.38 10.84 -7.51
CA THR A 123 -9.76 10.34 -8.84
C THR A 123 -8.94 10.96 -9.96
N LYS A 124 -8.85 12.30 -10.03
CA LYS A 124 -8.11 12.99 -11.10
C LYS A 124 -6.62 12.66 -11.09
N ASP A 125 -6.02 12.58 -9.91
CA ASP A 125 -4.60 12.26 -9.78
C ASP A 125 -4.36 10.77 -10.12
N ALA A 126 -5.29 9.88 -9.77
CA ALA A 126 -5.24 8.47 -10.14
C ALA A 126 -5.40 8.26 -11.64
N GLU A 127 -6.33 8.96 -12.31
CA GLU A 127 -6.49 8.96 -13.77
C GLU A 127 -5.21 9.45 -14.48
N ALA A 128 -4.62 10.55 -13.99
CA ALA A 128 -3.36 11.06 -14.52
C ALA A 128 -2.23 10.04 -14.38
N ASN A 129 -2.17 9.30 -13.26
CA ASN A 129 -1.17 8.26 -13.07
C ASN A 129 -1.48 6.97 -13.84
N LEU A 130 -2.74 6.66 -14.15
CA LEU A 130 -3.08 5.56 -15.06
C LEU A 130 -2.52 5.80 -16.47
N LEU A 131 -2.39 7.05 -16.91
CA LEU A 131 -1.68 7.37 -18.16
C LEU A 131 -0.19 6.98 -18.08
N ASN A 132 0.48 7.26 -16.96
CA ASN A 132 1.87 6.83 -16.74
C ASN A 132 2.00 5.30 -16.69
N VAL A 133 1.03 4.63 -16.06
CA VAL A 133 0.92 3.16 -16.06
C VAL A 133 0.76 2.64 -17.48
N ALA A 134 -0.11 3.25 -18.30
CA ALA A 134 -0.33 2.85 -19.69
C ALA A 134 0.95 2.97 -20.52
N ILE A 135 1.74 4.04 -20.33
CA ILE A 135 3.06 4.18 -20.98
C ILE A 135 4.00 3.05 -20.57
N GLY A 136 4.09 2.74 -19.27
CA GLY A 136 4.92 1.64 -18.76
C GLY A 136 4.50 0.28 -19.32
N LEU A 137 3.20 -0.01 -19.35
CA LEU A 137 2.63 -1.22 -19.91
C LEU A 137 2.86 -1.31 -21.42
N TYR A 138 2.72 -0.21 -22.16
CA TYR A 138 3.02 -0.18 -23.59
C TYR A 138 4.49 -0.53 -23.86
N ASN A 139 5.42 0.06 -23.11
CA ASN A 139 6.84 -0.25 -23.23
C ASN A 139 7.14 -1.72 -22.90
N LYS A 140 6.53 -2.26 -21.84
CA LYS A 140 6.66 -3.68 -21.48
C LYS A 140 6.09 -4.59 -22.56
N GLY A 141 4.94 -4.23 -23.13
CA GLY A 141 4.32 -4.95 -24.25
C GLY A 141 5.17 -4.92 -25.51
N TYR A 142 5.81 -3.78 -25.81
CA TYR A 142 6.75 -3.64 -26.91
C TYR A 142 8.01 -4.49 -26.70
N SER A 143 8.60 -4.49 -25.49
CA SER A 143 9.74 -5.35 -25.17
C SER A 143 9.40 -6.84 -25.29
N ALA A 144 8.24 -7.26 -24.77
CA ALA A 144 7.77 -8.64 -24.92
C ALA A 144 7.55 -9.01 -26.40
N TYR A 145 7.01 -8.09 -27.21
CA TYR A 145 6.86 -8.31 -28.66
C TYR A 145 8.21 -8.55 -29.35
N GLN A 146 9.22 -7.73 -29.04
CA GLN A 146 10.57 -7.88 -29.57
C GLN A 146 11.25 -9.19 -29.13
N ALA A 147 10.87 -9.70 -27.96
CA ALA A 147 11.32 -10.99 -27.44
C ALA A 147 10.49 -12.19 -27.95
N GLU A 148 9.53 -11.97 -28.85
CA GLU A 148 8.59 -12.98 -29.36
C GLU A 148 7.68 -13.61 -28.27
N GLU A 149 7.56 -12.94 -27.12
CA GLU A 149 6.67 -13.30 -26.01
C GLU A 149 5.26 -12.75 -26.25
N TYR A 150 4.58 -13.25 -27.29
CA TYR A 150 3.35 -12.65 -27.80
C TYR A 150 2.18 -12.62 -26.81
N ASP A 151 2.04 -13.63 -25.94
CA ASP A 151 0.98 -13.67 -24.93
C ASP A 151 1.15 -12.53 -23.90
N GLU A 152 2.37 -12.35 -23.42
CA GLU A 152 2.72 -11.28 -22.48
C GLU A 152 2.61 -9.91 -23.16
N SER A 153 3.05 -9.80 -24.42
CA SER A 153 2.88 -8.59 -25.22
C SER A 153 1.41 -8.18 -25.35
N TYR A 154 0.54 -9.11 -25.76
CA TYR A 154 -0.89 -8.88 -25.93
C TYR A 154 -1.56 -8.46 -24.61
N LYS A 155 -1.24 -9.15 -23.51
CA LYS A 155 -1.71 -8.80 -22.17
C LYS A 155 -1.34 -7.35 -21.81
N ASN A 156 -0.09 -6.97 -22.00
CA ASN A 156 0.40 -5.63 -21.67
C ASN A 156 -0.27 -4.55 -22.53
N PHE A 157 -0.39 -4.75 -23.85
CA PHE A 157 -1.09 -3.79 -24.71
C PHE A 157 -2.56 -3.65 -24.38
N LYS A 158 -3.24 -4.75 -24.02
CA LYS A 158 -4.65 -4.72 -23.61
C LYS A 158 -4.85 -3.92 -22.32
N MET A 159 -3.89 -3.97 -21.40
CA MET A 159 -3.93 -3.20 -20.14
C MET A 159 -3.43 -1.76 -20.29
N ALA A 160 -2.75 -1.41 -21.39
CA ALA A 160 -2.20 -0.08 -21.63
C ALA A 160 -3.25 0.95 -22.06
N VAL A 161 -4.42 0.93 -21.41
CA VAL A 161 -5.52 1.87 -21.62
C VAL A 161 -5.92 2.42 -20.24
N PRO A 162 -5.92 3.75 -20.05
CA PRO A 162 -6.33 4.36 -18.78
C PRO A 162 -7.82 4.17 -18.49
#